data_AF-A0A8J8J5Q8-F1
#
_entry.id   AF-A0A8J8J5Q8-F1
#
_cell.length_a   1.000
_cell.length_b   1.000
_cell.length_c   1.000
_cell.angle_alpha   90.00
_cell.angle_beta   90.00
_cell.angle_gamma   90.00
#
_symmetry.space_group_name_H-M   'P 1'
#
loop_
_entity.id
_entity.type
_entity.pdbx_description
1 polymer ?
#
loop_
_entity_poly.entity_id
_entity_poly.type
_entity_poly.pdbx_seq_one_letter_code
_entity_poly.pdbx_strand_id
1 'polypeptide(L)'
;MAMDFMSIVASVIFAGFAVRTVYLLLREERKKDLLLTTALWGLALFVWGLYIAGKKGWGIPSALVMLSGVVAFSLSFFGLFKLREESPKEFGKEL
;
A
#
# COMPACT_ATOMS: atom_id res chain seq x y z
N MET A 1 10.70 1.40 -25.63
CA MET A 1 11.10 0.66 -24.41
C MET A 1 10.15 -0.50 -24.25
N ALA A 2 10.62 -1.74 -24.40
CA ALA A 2 9.79 -2.91 -24.11
C ALA A 2 9.41 -2.91 -22.61
N MET A 3 8.16 -3.22 -22.30
CA MET A 3 7.70 -3.35 -20.92
C MET A 3 8.40 -4.57 -20.32
N ASP A 4 9.21 -4.37 -19.28
CA ASP A 4 9.89 -5.52 -18.67
C ASP A 4 8.86 -6.39 -17.93
N PHE A 5 9.12 -7.69 -17.87
CA PHE A 5 8.22 -8.66 -17.23
C PHE A 5 7.89 -8.26 -15.78
N MET A 6 8.85 -7.67 -15.07
CA MET A 6 8.67 -7.17 -13.71
C MET A 6 7.66 -6.02 -13.63
N SER A 7 7.64 -5.13 -14.61
CA SER A 7 6.67 -4.03 -14.72
C SER A 7 5.27 -4.58 -14.96
N ILE A 8 5.13 -5.62 -15.79
CA ILE A 8 3.84 -6.30 -16.02
C ILE A 8 3.32 -6.90 -14.71
N VAL A 9 4.18 -7.67 -14.01
CA VAL A 9 3.82 -8.30 -12.73
C VAL A 9 3.47 -7.24 -11.67
N ALA A 10 4.27 -6.17 -11.56
CA ALA A 10 4.01 -5.07 -10.65
C ALA A 10 2.67 -4.39 -10.95
N SER A 11 2.36 -4.13 -12.23
CA SER A 11 1.07 -3.56 -12.63
C SER A 11 -0.12 -4.43 -12.23
N VAL A 12 -0.03 -5.76 -12.40
CA VAL A 12 -1.09 -6.69 -11.97
C VAL A 12 -1.26 -6.67 -10.45
N ILE A 13 -0.16 -6.69 -9.70
CA ILE A 13 -0.19 -6.61 -8.23
C ILE A 13 -0.82 -5.30 -7.77
N PHE A 14 -0.41 -4.16 -8.35
CA PHE A 14 -0.95 -2.85 -8.01
C PHE A 14 -2.44 -2.72 -8.37
N ALA A 15 -2.87 -3.29 -9.49
CA ALA A 15 -4.29 -3.36 -9.83
C ALA A 15 -5.06 -4.19 -8.79
N GLY A 16 -4.50 -5.32 -8.34
CA GLY A 16 -5.08 -6.13 -7.27
C GLY A 16 -5.24 -5.35 -5.95
N PHE A 17 -4.22 -4.60 -5.56
CA PHE A 17 -4.29 -3.70 -4.40
C PHE A 17 -5.36 -2.62 -4.57
N ALA A 18 -5.41 -1.96 -5.74
CA ALA A 18 -6.41 -0.92 -6.00
C ALA A 18 -7.84 -1.47 -5.90
N VAL A 19 -8.12 -2.62 -6.54
CA VAL A 19 -9.43 -3.28 -6.48
C VAL A 19 -9.79 -3.66 -5.05
N ARG A 20 -8.84 -4.25 -4.29
CA ARG A 20 -9.08 -4.65 -2.90
C ARG A 20 -9.33 -3.44 -2.00
N THR A 21 -8.58 -2.36 -2.17
CA THR A 21 -8.77 -1.11 -1.43
C THR A 21 -10.15 -0.51 -1.72
N VAL A 22 -10.56 -0.43 -2.98
CA VAL A 22 -11.91 0.06 -3.36
C VAL A 22 -13.00 -0.84 -2.77
N TYR A 23 -12.84 -2.16 -2.86
CA TYR A 23 -13.78 -3.11 -2.29
C TYR A 23 -13.93 -2.97 -0.77
N LEU A 24 -12.82 -2.75 -0.05
CA LEU A 24 -12.82 -2.55 1.40
C LEU A 24 -13.34 -1.16 1.80
N LEU A 25 -13.09 -0.12 0.99
CA LEU A 25 -13.68 1.21 1.20
C LEU A 25 -15.21 1.17 1.13
N LEU A 26 -15.77 0.34 0.26
CA LEU A 26 -17.22 0.16 0.14
C LEU A 26 -17.83 -0.69 1.26
N ARG A 27 -17.01 -1.38 2.06
CA ARG A 27 -17.44 -2.23 3.17
C ARG A 27 -16.84 -1.71 4.48
N GLU A 28 -17.48 -0.69 5.04
CA GLU A 28 -17.05 0.03 6.25
C GLU A 28 -16.79 -0.86 7.48
N GLU A 29 -17.32 -2.09 7.51
CA GLU A 29 -17.18 -3.02 8.64
C GLU A 29 -15.76 -3.57 8.83
N ARG A 30 -14.82 -3.39 7.87
CA ARG A 30 -13.45 -3.92 7.96
C ARG A 30 -12.36 -2.87 7.82
N LYS A 31 -12.43 -1.83 8.66
CA LYS A 31 -11.44 -0.73 8.73
C LYS A 31 -10.01 -1.25 8.96
N LYS A 32 -9.84 -2.28 9.80
CA LYS A 32 -8.54 -2.95 10.02
C LYS A 32 -7.96 -3.50 8.71
N ASP A 33 -8.73 -4.25 7.95
CA ASP A 33 -8.29 -4.83 6.67
C ASP A 33 -7.98 -3.76 5.64
N LEU A 34 -8.76 -2.68 5.61
CA LEU A 34 -8.52 -1.55 4.72
C LEU A 34 -7.18 -0.89 5.02
N LEU A 35 -6.91 -0.62 6.29
CA LEU A 35 -5.66 0.00 6.73
C LEU A 35 -4.47 -0.94 6.50
N LEU A 36 -4.59 -2.24 6.81
CA LEU A 36 -3.55 -3.23 6.51
C LEU A 36 -3.28 -3.34 5.00
N THR A 37 -4.32 -3.39 4.18
CA THR A 37 -4.19 -3.44 2.72
C THR A 37 -3.50 -2.20 2.19
N THR A 38 -3.84 -1.02 2.71
CA THR A 38 -3.24 0.26 2.30
C THR A 38 -1.80 0.38 2.77
N ALA A 39 -1.46 -0.14 3.97
CA ALA A 39 -0.08 -0.21 4.45
C ALA A 39 0.79 -1.11 3.57
N LEU A 40 0.30 -2.31 3.22
CA LEU A 40 0.99 -3.23 2.33
C LEU A 40 1.14 -2.64 0.91
N TRP A 41 0.13 -1.92 0.44
CA TRP A 41 0.20 -1.22 -0.85
C TRP A 41 1.24 -0.09 -0.84
N GLY A 42 1.31 0.68 0.24
CA GLY A 42 2.33 1.71 0.43
C GLY A 42 3.75 1.16 0.45
N LEU A 43 3.97 0.02 1.14
CA LEU A 43 5.24 -0.70 1.11
C LEU A 43 5.60 -1.18 -0.30
N ALA A 44 4.63 -1.73 -1.04
CA ALA A 44 4.84 -2.17 -2.41
C ALA A 44 5.22 -0.99 -3.33
N LEU A 45 4.60 0.18 -3.18
CA LEU A 45 4.98 1.40 -3.89
C LEU A 45 6.40 1.84 -3.55
N PHE A 46 6.79 1.79 -2.27
CA PHE A 46 8.15 2.14 -1.85
C PHE A 46 9.21 1.23 -2.47
N VAL A 47 9.00 -0.10 -2.40
CA VAL A 47 9.90 -1.09 -3.01
C VAL A 47 9.96 -0.93 -4.53
N TRP A 48 8.82 -0.66 -5.16
CA TRP A 48 8.76 -0.39 -6.60
C TRP A 48 9.50 0.89 -6.98
N GLY A 49 9.38 1.95 -6.19
CA GLY A 49 10.14 3.18 -6.36
C GLY A 49 11.65 2.95 -6.28
N LEU A 50 12.12 2.14 -5.33
CA LEU A 50 13.52 1.69 -5.24
C LEU A 50 13.96 0.90 -6.47
N TYR A 51 13.10 0.00 -6.98
CA TYR A 51 13.38 -0.75 -8.21
C TYR A 51 13.56 0.16 -9.41
N ILE A 52 12.68 1.16 -9.57
CA ILE A 52 12.78 2.15 -10.64
C ILE A 52 14.07 2.96 -10.48
N ALA A 53 14.39 3.43 -9.27
CA ALA A 53 15.62 4.17 -8.98
C ALA A 53 16.87 3.34 -9.32
N GLY A 54 16.87 2.04 -8.99
CA GLY A 54 17.96 1.13 -9.30
C GLY A 54 18.13 0.86 -10.80
N LYS A 55 17.03 0.79 -11.57
CA LYS A 55 17.08 0.53 -13.02
C LYS A 55 17.31 1.75 -13.89
N LYS A 56 16.70 2.88 -13.56
CA LYS A 56 16.66 4.10 -14.39
C LYS A 56 17.45 5.26 -13.78
N GLY A 57 18.09 5.05 -12.63
CA GLY A 57 18.74 6.09 -11.84
C GLY A 57 17.76 6.82 -10.94
N TRP A 58 18.30 7.56 -9.97
CA TRP A 58 17.52 8.41 -9.09
C TRP A 58 16.93 9.58 -9.88
N GLY A 59 15.61 9.65 -9.96
CA GLY A 59 14.89 10.72 -10.64
C GLY A 59 13.62 11.15 -9.90
N ILE A 60 13.02 12.25 -10.36
CA ILE A 60 11.76 12.76 -9.80
C ILE A 60 10.66 11.68 -9.78
N PRO A 61 10.47 10.84 -10.82
CA PRO A 61 9.42 9.82 -10.81
C PRO A 61 9.61 8.76 -9.71
N SER A 62 10.84 8.28 -9.50
CA SER A 62 11.12 7.29 -8.45
C SER A 62 10.95 7.89 -7.05
N ALA A 63 11.41 9.13 -6.85
CA ALA A 63 11.24 9.83 -5.58
C ALA A 63 9.76 10.05 -5.24
N LEU A 64 8.94 10.44 -6.22
CA LEU A 64 7.51 10.66 -6.03
C LEU A 64 6.77 9.36 -5.68
N VAL A 65 7.10 8.25 -6.35
CA VAL A 65 6.56 6.92 -6.03
C VAL A 65 6.96 6.50 -4.62
N MET A 66 8.24 6.65 -4.24
CA MET A 66 8.71 6.32 -2.90
C MET A 66 8.01 7.14 -1.82
N LEU A 67 7.91 8.46 -2.00
CA LEU A 67 7.23 9.36 -1.07
C LEU A 67 5.76 8.99 -0.92
N SER A 68 5.07 8.69 -2.02
CA SER A 68 3.67 8.24 -1.96
C SER A 68 3.50 6.95 -1.16
N GLY A 69 4.44 6.01 -1.31
CA GLY A 69 4.45 4.76 -0.55
C GLY A 69 4.67 4.99 0.95
N VAL A 70 5.64 5.85 1.32
CA VAL A 70 5.92 6.22 2.71
C VAL A 70 4.73 6.90 3.36
N VAL A 71 4.08 7.85 2.66
CA VAL A 71 2.90 8.56 3.17
C VAL A 71 1.73 7.59 3.37
N ALA A 72 1.42 6.76 2.37
CA ALA A 72 0.35 5.77 2.45
C ALA A 72 0.58 4.78 3.60
N PHE A 73 1.82 4.29 3.75
CA PHE A 73 2.19 3.42 4.86
C PHE A 73 2.03 4.11 6.22
N SER A 74 2.54 5.34 6.36
CA SER A 74 2.52 6.08 7.63
C SER A 74 1.10 6.41 8.07
N LEU A 75 0.25 6.88 7.14
CA LEU A 75 -1.16 7.17 7.43
C LEU A 75 -1.93 5.89 7.80
N SER A 76 -1.66 4.79 7.12
CA SER A 76 -2.29 3.50 7.42
C SER A 76 -1.84 2.96 8.77
N PHE A 77 -0.55 3.06 9.08
CA PHE A 77 0.02 2.66 10.36
C PHE A 77 -0.56 3.48 11.51
N PHE A 78 -0.64 4.81 11.35
CA PHE A 78 -1.28 5.68 12.31
C PHE A 78 -2.77 5.36 12.47
N GLY A 79 -3.47 5.11 11.36
CA GLY A 79 -4.86 4.66 11.37
C GLY A 79 -5.04 3.34 12.12
N LEU A 80 -4.12 2.38 11.98
CA LEU A 80 -4.15 1.12 12.73
C LEU A 80 -3.95 1.34 14.22
N PHE A 81 -3.04 2.25 14.59
CA PHE A 81 -2.78 2.57 15.98
C PHE A 81 -4.01 3.22 16.64
N LYS A 82 -4.63 4.18 15.94
CA LYS A 82 -5.87 4.82 16.38
C LYS A 82 -7.04 3.82 16.46
N LEU A 83 -7.17 2.93 15.47
CA LEU A 83 -8.20 1.88 15.47
C LEU A 83 -8.03 0.91 16.66
N ARG A 84 -6.78 0.61 17.03
CA ARG A 84 -6.47 -0.20 18.22
C ARG A 84 -6.90 0.48 19.52
N GLU A 85 -6.73 1.79 19.62
CA GLU A 85 -7.18 2.59 20.78
C GLU A 85 -8.70 2.70 20.86
N GLU A 86 -9.38 2.93 19.72
CA GLU A 86 -10.84 3.14 19.68
C GLU A 86 -11.65 1.83 19.83
N SER A 87 -11.15 0.70 19.32
CA SER A 87 -11.92 -0.55 19.31
C SER A 87 -11.04 -1.79 19.50
N PRO A 88 -10.59 -2.10 20.73
CA PRO A 88 -9.81 -3.32 21.01
C PRO A 88 -10.54 -4.62 20.64
N LYS A 89 -11.88 -4.58 20.53
CA LYS A 89 -12.72 -5.71 20.09
C LYS A 89 -12.58 -6.05 18.60
N GLU A 90 -12.18 -5.12 17.74
CA GLU A 90 -11.88 -5.41 16.31
C GLU A 90 -10.51 -6.08 16.13
N PHE A 91 -9.58 -5.90 17.08
CA PHE A 91 -8.29 -6.58 17.08
C PHE A 91 -8.33 -7.97 17.73
N GLY A 92 -9.22 -8.19 18.71
CA GLY A 92 -9.31 -9.44 19.48
C GLY A 92 -10.17 -10.56 18.89
N LYS A 93 -10.87 -10.34 17.76
CA LYS A 93 -11.69 -11.37 17.10
C LYS A 93 -10.93 -12.25 16.10
N GLU A 94 -9.63 -12.04 15.93
CA GLU A 94 -8.78 -12.77 14.98
C GLU A 94 -7.63 -13.55 15.64
N LEU A 95 -7.69 -13.75 16.97
CA LEU A 95 -6.89 -14.74 17.70
C LEU A 95 -7.82 -15.81 18.27
#